data_AF-A0A954Y7X9-F1
#
_entry.id   AF-A0A954Y7X9-F1
#
_cell.length_a   1.000
_cell.length_b   1.000
_cell.length_c   1.000
_cell.angle_alpha   90.00
_cell.angle_beta   90.00
_cell.angle_gamma   90.00
#
_symmetry.space_group_name_H-M   'P 1'
#
loop_
_entity.id
_entity.type
_entity.pdbx_description
1 polymer ?
#
loop_
_entity_poly.entity_id
_entity_poly.type
_entity_poly.pdbx_seq_one_letter_code
_entity_poly.pdbx_strand_id
1 'polypeptide(L)'
;MKTRPLVCSTALLVWLAACTLLFAAAPLHPLLDEAERQRLEVVKAITPATIAVFDQRGEGGGSGVIVRADGLVVTNFHVVAPCGPFLYCGLPDGTVVPAVVLGVDPPGDL
;
A
#
# COMPACT_ATOMS: atom_id res chain seq x y z
N MET A 1 43.03 -30.35 38.19
CA MET A 1 42.65 -28.92 38.07
C MET A 1 42.94 -28.46 36.65
N LYS A 2 42.04 -27.67 36.03
CA LYS A 2 42.08 -27.09 34.65
C LYS A 2 41.31 -27.82 33.53
N THR A 3 40.03 -28.11 33.77
CA THR A 3 39.01 -28.02 32.71
C THR A 3 37.92 -27.11 33.30
N ARG A 4 37.66 -25.91 32.80
CA ARG A 4 36.57 -25.65 31.84
C ARG A 4 36.45 -24.12 31.55
N PRO A 5 37.42 -23.45 30.90
CA PRO A 5 37.22 -22.08 30.42
C PRO A 5 36.26 -22.03 29.22
N LEU A 6 36.21 -23.10 28.41
CA LEU A 6 35.42 -23.17 27.19
C LEU A 6 33.90 -23.23 27.44
N VAL A 7 33.46 -23.93 28.49
CA VAL A 7 32.04 -24.09 28.85
C VAL A 7 31.43 -22.78 29.37
N CYS A 8 32.23 -21.96 30.04
CA CYS A 8 31.79 -20.66 30.55
C CYS A 8 31.61 -19.66 29.39
N SER A 9 32.50 -19.72 28.38
CA SER A 9 32.46 -18.85 27.20
C SER A 9 31.26 -19.14 26.29
N THR A 10 30.94 -20.42 26.05
CA THR A 10 29.77 -20.79 25.25
C THR A 10 28.45 -20.45 25.94
N ALA A 11 28.36 -20.63 27.26
CA ALA A 11 27.18 -20.22 28.04
C ALA A 11 26.97 -18.70 27.99
N LEU A 12 28.06 -17.91 28.05
CA LEU A 12 27.99 -16.45 27.93
C LEU A 12 27.54 -16.01 26.53
N LEU A 13 28.04 -16.65 25.46
CA LEU A 13 27.62 -16.36 24.08
C LEU A 13 26.14 -16.70 23.85
N VAL A 14 25.65 -17.82 24.38
CA VAL A 14 24.23 -18.19 24.30
C VAL A 14 23.37 -17.19 25.10
N TRP A 15 23.83 -16.77 26.27
CA TRP A 15 23.12 -15.77 27.08
C TRP A 15 23.09 -14.39 26.41
N LEU A 16 24.20 -13.95 25.83
CA LEU A 16 24.27 -12.71 25.04
C LEU A 16 23.36 -12.76 23.81
N ALA A 17 23.37 -13.88 23.07
CA ALA A 17 22.49 -14.07 21.92
C ALA A 17 21.00 -14.09 22.33
N ALA A 18 20.67 -14.73 23.45
CA ALA A 18 19.33 -14.70 24.03
C ALA A 18 18.93 -13.28 24.45
N CYS A 19 19.81 -12.53 25.12
CA CYS A 19 19.59 -11.13 25.48
C CYS A 19 19.35 -10.24 24.25
N THR A 20 20.10 -10.43 23.16
CA THR A 20 19.88 -9.69 21.91
C THR A 20 18.53 -10.02 21.26
N LEU A 21 18.11 -11.29 21.31
CA LEU A 21 16.80 -11.71 20.77
C LEU A 21 15.64 -11.18 21.62
N LEU A 22 15.80 -11.15 22.95
CA LEU A 22 14.82 -10.55 23.87
C LEU A 22 14.67 -9.04 23.68
N PHE A 23 15.77 -8.33 23.39
CA PHE A 23 15.74 -6.87 23.20
C PHE A 23 15.20 -6.45 21.83
N ALA A 24 15.36 -7.28 20.79
CA ALA A 24 14.83 -7.02 19.45
C ALA A 24 13.29 -7.14 19.36
N ALA A 25 12.65 -7.80 20.33
CA ALA A 25 11.22 -8.08 20.34
C ALA A 25 10.40 -7.18 21.29
N ALA A 26 10.95 -6.03 21.70
CA ALA A 26 10.17 -5.08 22.49
C ALA A 26 8.95 -4.60 21.66
N PRO A 27 7.72 -4.74 22.19
CA PRO A 27 6.53 -4.28 21.48
C PRO A 27 6.63 -2.78 21.25
N LEU A 28 6.16 -2.33 20.08
CA LEU A 28 6.04 -0.92 19.77
C LEU A 28 5.03 -0.26 20.72
N HIS A 29 5.00 1.07 20.72
CA HIS A 29 4.06 1.82 21.56
C HIS A 29 2.62 1.40 21.24
N PRO A 30 1.74 1.08 22.21
CA PRO A 30 0.39 0.55 21.95
C PRO A 30 -0.49 1.42 21.04
N LEU A 31 -0.25 2.74 21.01
CA LEU A 31 -0.94 3.64 20.08
C LEU A 31 -0.58 3.40 18.60
N LEU A 32 0.62 2.88 18.33
CA LEU A 32 1.05 2.55 16.97
C LEU A 32 0.34 1.30 16.45
N ASP A 33 0.21 0.26 17.28
CA ASP A 33 -0.50 -0.96 16.92
C ASP A 33 -1.98 -0.67 16.61
N GLU A 34 -2.62 0.19 17.42
CA GLU A 34 -4.00 0.60 17.18
C GLU A 34 -4.12 1.48 15.91
N ALA A 35 -3.21 2.43 15.71
CA ALA A 35 -3.20 3.26 14.49
C ALA A 35 -2.98 2.41 13.23
N GLU A 36 -2.11 1.39 13.30
CA GLU A 36 -1.89 0.46 12.20
C GLU A 36 -3.12 -0.38 11.92
N ARG A 37 -3.77 -0.92 12.95
CA ARG A 37 -5.02 -1.68 12.80
C ARG A 37 -6.10 -0.83 12.13
N GLN A 38 -6.29 0.41 12.59
CA GLN A 38 -7.25 1.35 11.99
C GLN A 38 -6.93 1.62 10.52
N ARG A 39 -5.65 1.85 10.19
CA ARG A 39 -5.21 2.04 8.80
C ARG A 39 -5.51 0.81 7.94
N LEU A 40 -5.24 -0.39 8.43
CA LEU A 40 -5.50 -1.63 7.70
C LEU A 40 -7.00 -1.85 7.44
N GLU A 41 -7.85 -1.57 8.43
CA GLU A 41 -9.31 -1.65 8.26
C GLU A 41 -9.82 -0.65 7.23
N VAL A 42 -9.34 0.60 7.27
CA VAL A 42 -9.70 1.61 6.26
C VAL A 42 -9.24 1.19 4.88
N VAL A 43 -7.97 0.79 4.71
CA VAL A 43 -7.42 0.33 3.42
C VAL A 43 -8.27 -0.81 2.87
N LYS A 44 -8.55 -1.83 3.69
CA LYS A 44 -9.39 -2.96 3.29
C LYS A 44 -10.79 -2.53 2.83
N ALA A 45 -11.39 -1.55 3.51
CA ALA A 45 -12.72 -1.05 3.17
C ALA A 45 -12.73 -0.25 1.85
N ILE A 46 -11.68 0.52 1.56
CA ILE A 46 -11.66 1.40 0.37
C ILE A 46 -11.06 0.74 -0.88
N THR A 47 -10.20 -0.28 -0.73
CA THR A 47 -9.53 -0.95 -1.86
C THR A 47 -10.47 -1.35 -2.99
N PRO A 48 -11.67 -1.92 -2.76
CA PRO A 48 -12.57 -2.30 -3.85
C PRO A 48 -13.00 -1.15 -4.78
N ALA A 49 -12.97 0.10 -4.29
CA ALA A 49 -13.35 1.28 -5.07
C ALA A 49 -12.15 2.01 -5.69
N THR A 50 -10.92 1.72 -5.25
CA THR A 50 -9.70 2.38 -5.75
C THR A 50 -9.17 1.64 -6.97
N ILE A 51 -8.98 2.37 -8.07
CA ILE A 51 -8.56 1.80 -9.35
C ILE A 51 -7.30 2.48 -9.90
N ALA A 52 -6.59 1.80 -10.78
CA ALA A 52 -5.56 2.41 -11.62
C ALA A 52 -6.21 3.02 -12.87
N VAL A 53 -5.69 4.16 -13.34
CA VAL A 53 -6.11 4.86 -14.56
C VAL A 53 -4.88 5.01 -15.43
N PHE A 54 -4.93 4.62 -16.70
CA PHE A 54 -3.76 4.70 -17.58
C PHE A 54 -4.14 4.89 -19.05
N ASP A 55 -3.20 5.45 -19.81
CA ASP A 55 -3.35 5.64 -21.24
C ASP A 55 -3.36 4.30 -22.02
N GLN A 56 -3.54 4.38 -23.34
CA GLN A 56 -3.61 3.18 -24.19
C GLN A 56 -2.29 2.39 -24.28
N ARG A 57 -1.18 2.98 -23.88
CA ARG A 57 0.16 2.38 -23.95
C ARG A 57 0.66 1.91 -22.58
N GLY A 58 -0.03 2.29 -21.50
CA GLY A 58 0.40 2.05 -20.12
C GLY A 58 1.60 2.91 -19.69
N GLU A 59 1.93 3.97 -20.46
CA GLU A 59 3.14 4.79 -20.24
C GLU A 59 2.88 6.00 -19.33
N GLY A 60 1.60 6.30 -19.06
CA GLY A 60 1.15 7.37 -18.17
C GLY A 60 -0.13 6.97 -17.46
N GLY A 61 -0.36 7.53 -16.27
CA GLY A 61 -1.53 7.17 -15.48
C GLY A 61 -1.49 7.70 -14.04
N GLY A 62 -2.47 7.25 -13.27
CA GLY A 62 -2.71 7.64 -11.89
C GLY A 62 -3.72 6.71 -11.24
N SER A 63 -4.45 7.25 -10.26
CA SER A 63 -5.48 6.50 -9.53
C SER A 63 -6.82 7.20 -9.66
N GLY A 64 -7.89 6.40 -9.62
CA GLY A 64 -9.26 6.89 -9.57
C GLY A 64 -10.05 6.20 -8.46
N VAL A 65 -11.22 6.75 -8.16
CA VAL A 65 -12.16 6.16 -7.20
C VAL A 65 -13.52 5.98 -7.87
N ILE A 66 -14.07 4.77 -7.80
CA ILE A 66 -15.44 4.47 -8.22
C ILE A 66 -16.40 5.09 -7.19
N VAL A 67 -17.20 6.06 -7.62
CA VAL A 67 -18.17 6.78 -6.78
C VAL A 67 -19.61 6.33 -7.01
N ARG A 68 -19.87 5.53 -8.06
CA ARG A 68 -21.21 5.00 -8.38
C ARG A 68 -21.12 3.56 -8.87
N ALA A 69 -22.08 2.74 -8.49
CA ALA A 69 -22.10 1.29 -8.75
C ALA A 69 -22.20 0.91 -10.24
N ASP A 70 -22.60 1.86 -11.10
CA ASP A 70 -22.63 1.68 -12.55
C ASP A 70 -21.27 1.99 -13.23
N GLY A 71 -20.23 2.31 -12.45
CA GLY A 71 -18.87 2.52 -12.93
C GLY A 71 -18.46 3.99 -13.11
N LEU A 72 -19.18 4.96 -12.54
CA LEU A 72 -18.70 6.34 -12.51
C LEU A 72 -17.45 6.45 -11.63
N VAL A 73 -16.38 7.00 -12.20
CA VAL A 73 -15.08 7.20 -11.55
C VAL A 73 -14.78 8.69 -11.46
N VAL A 74 -14.15 9.10 -10.36
CA VAL A 74 -13.54 10.42 -10.20
C VAL A 74 -12.02 10.27 -10.07
N THR A 75 -11.28 11.13 -10.74
CA THR A 75 -9.81 11.26 -10.70
C THR A 75 -9.46 12.72 -10.93
N ASN A 76 -8.20 13.08 -10.75
CA ASN A 76 -7.73 14.41 -11.09
C ASN A 76 -7.66 14.62 -12.61
N PHE A 77 -7.89 15.86 -13.07
CA PHE A 77 -7.76 16.28 -14.47
C PHE A 77 -6.37 15.94 -15.02
N HIS A 78 -5.31 16.25 -14.28
CA HIS A 78 -3.94 16.03 -14.75
C HIS A 78 -3.61 14.55 -15.00
N VAL A 79 -4.36 13.62 -14.40
CA VAL A 79 -4.21 12.18 -14.66
C VAL A 79 -4.73 11.83 -16.05
N VAL A 80 -5.88 12.39 -16.45
CA VAL A 80 -6.56 12.06 -17.71
C VAL A 80 -6.15 12.95 -18.88
N ALA A 81 -5.67 14.17 -18.62
CA ALA A 81 -5.20 15.11 -19.64
C ALA A 81 -4.19 14.50 -20.63
N PRO A 82 -3.17 13.72 -20.22
CA PRO A 82 -2.26 13.05 -21.15
C PRO A 82 -2.84 11.78 -21.79
N CYS A 83 -3.85 11.14 -21.18
CA CYS A 83 -4.45 9.90 -21.66
C CYS A 83 -5.41 10.10 -22.85
N GLY A 84 -6.04 11.28 -22.94
CA GLY A 84 -7.05 11.57 -23.93
C GLY A 84 -8.43 10.99 -23.59
N PRO A 85 -9.39 11.02 -24.54
CA PRO A 85 -10.80 10.69 -24.25
C PRO A 85 -11.09 9.19 -24.03
N PHE A 86 -10.18 8.31 -24.44
CA PHE A 86 -10.30 6.85 -24.32
C PHE A 86 -9.08 6.30 -23.59
N LEU A 87 -9.33 5.59 -22.50
CA LEU A 87 -8.30 5.14 -21.57
C LEU A 87 -8.67 3.77 -20.98
N TYR A 88 -7.81 3.23 -20.14
CA TYR A 88 -8.04 1.97 -19.44
C TYR A 88 -8.00 2.16 -17.93
N CYS A 89 -8.78 1.32 -17.26
CA CYS A 89 -8.88 1.26 -15.82
C CYS A 89 -8.50 -0.14 -15.32
N GLY A 90 -7.60 -0.21 -14.34
CA GLY A 90 -7.22 -1.45 -13.67
C GLY A 90 -7.97 -1.59 -12.34
N LEU A 91 -8.71 -2.67 -12.19
CA LEU A 91 -9.47 -3.01 -10.98
C LEU A 91 -8.58 -3.76 -9.96
N PRO A 92 -8.94 -3.76 -8.66
CA PRO A 92 -8.17 -4.45 -7.62
C PRO A 92 -8.02 -5.97 -7.79
N ASP A 93 -8.89 -6.59 -8.57
CA ASP A 93 -8.83 -8.01 -8.92
C ASP A 93 -7.87 -8.31 -10.08
N GLY A 94 -7.23 -7.27 -10.64
CA GLY A 94 -6.34 -7.36 -11.79
C GLY A 94 -7.04 -7.23 -13.15
N THR A 95 -8.37 -7.11 -13.19
CA THR A 95 -9.12 -6.91 -14.42
C THR A 95 -8.84 -5.53 -15.00
N VAL A 96 -8.63 -5.45 -16.31
CA VAL A 96 -8.49 -4.19 -17.04
C VAL A 96 -9.73 -3.96 -17.90
N VAL A 97 -10.35 -2.79 -17.76
CA VAL A 97 -11.56 -2.41 -18.49
C VAL A 97 -11.34 -1.12 -19.27
N PRO A 98 -11.93 -0.98 -20.48
CA PRO A 98 -11.92 0.28 -21.21
C PRO A 98 -12.80 1.32 -20.49
N ALA A 99 -12.40 2.59 -20.56
CA ALA A 99 -13.13 3.71 -19.99
C ALA A 99 -13.10 4.92 -20.92
N VAL A 100 -14.04 5.84 -20.69
CA VAL A 100 -14.17 7.09 -21.44
C VAL A 100 -14.23 8.27 -20.48
N VAL A 101 -13.63 9.39 -20.86
CA VAL A 101 -13.73 10.64 -20.12
C VAL A 101 -15.12 11.24 -20.35
N LEU A 102 -15.88 11.44 -19.26
CA LEU A 102 -17.24 12.00 -19.32
C LEU A 102 -17.27 13.52 -19.20
N GLY A 103 -16.27 14.12 -18.55
CA GLY A 103 -16.16 15.56 -18.32
C GLY A 103 -14.83 15.89 -17.65
N VAL A 104 -14.45 17.17 -17.69
CA VAL A 104 -13.24 17.70 -17.07
C VAL A 104 -13.50 19.10 -16.51
N ASP A 105 -12.79 19.45 -15.45
CA ASP A 105 -12.70 20.77 -14.81
C ASP A 105 -11.22 21.13 -14.59
N PRO A 106 -10.54 21.71 -15.61
CA PRO A 106 -9.11 22.02 -15.52
C PRO A 106 -8.73 22.99 -14.38
N PRO A 107 -9.51 24.04 -14.05
CA PRO A 107 -9.24 24.89 -12.88
C PRO A 107 -9.31 24.15 -11.54
N GLY A 108 -10.24 23.20 -11.40
CA GLY A 108 -10.43 22.39 -10.19
C GLY A 108 -9.54 21.15 -10.11
N ASP A 109 -8.79 20.86 -11.17
CA ASP A 109 -8.02 19.62 -11.36
C ASP A 109 -8.89 18.34 -11.25
N LEU A 110 -10.07 18.31 -11.89
CA LEU A 110 -11.00 17.17 -11.92
C LEU A 110 -11.38 16.69 -13.32
#